data_AF-A0A957QSX5-F1
#
_entry.id   AF-A0A957QSX5-F1
#
_cell.length_a   1.000
_cell.length_b   1.000
_cell.length_c   1.000
_cell.angle_alpha   90.00
_cell.angle_beta   90.00
_cell.angle_gamma   90.00
#
_symmetry.space_group_name_H-M   'P 1'
#
loop_
_entity.id
_entity.type
_entity.pdbx_description
1 polymer ?
#
loop_
_entity_poly.entity_id
_entity_poly.type
_entity_poly.pdbx_seq_one_letter_code
_entity_poly.pdbx_strand_id
1 'polypeptide(L)'
;LVAAALCYWFAQRLARSPYGRMLKAMRENSDVATGLGKPMARTRASVMIVGSAMAAMAGVFFVTNVGFASTNDYVVGLTLDIWVMIVLGGLGNMRGALLGAAIITLLDRVTA
;
A
#
# COMPACT_ATOMS: atom_id res chain seq x y z
N LEU A 1 2.72 11.99 10.84
CA LEU A 1 4.10 11.57 10.46
C LEU A 1 4.56 10.31 11.19
N VAL A 2 4.46 10.20 12.51
CA VAL A 2 4.88 9.01 13.29
C VAL A 2 4.22 7.72 12.78
N ALA A 3 2.90 7.72 12.57
CA ALA A 3 2.18 6.56 12.05
C ALA A 3 2.65 6.13 10.64
N ALA A 4 2.92 7.09 9.75
CA ALA A 4 3.46 6.80 8.42
C ALA A 4 4.87 6.19 8.49
N ALA A 5 5.73 6.67 9.39
CA ALA A 5 7.06 6.12 9.60
C ALA A 5 7.00 4.67 10.14
N LEU A 6 6.09 4.39 11.08
CA LEU A 6 5.85 3.04 11.59
C LEU A 6 5.32 2.09 10.51
N CYS A 7 4.34 2.53 9.72
CA CYS A 7 3.82 1.76 8.58
C CYS A 7 4.91 1.46 7.55
N TYR A 8 5.75 2.45 7.23
CA TYR A 8 6.88 2.26 6.31
C TYR A 8 7.90 1.26 6.85
N TRP A 9 8.30 1.40 8.11
CA TRP A 9 9.23 0.48 8.75
C TRP A 9 8.69 -0.95 8.81
N PHE A 10 7.41 -1.10 9.18
CA PHE A 10 6.73 -2.39 9.22
C PHE A 10 6.68 -3.04 7.83
N ALA A 11 6.26 -2.29 6.80
CA ALA A 11 6.25 -2.76 5.42
C ALA A 11 7.65 -3.20 4.97
N GLN A 12 8.67 -2.39 5.24
CA GLN A 12 10.05 -2.69 4.87
C GLN A 12 10.58 -3.96 5.57
N ARG A 13 10.24 -4.14 6.84
CA ARG A 13 10.59 -5.35 7.58
C ARG A 13 9.89 -6.58 6.99
N LEU A 14 8.61 -6.45 6.66
CA LEU A 14 7.81 -7.53 6.07
C LEU A 14 8.33 -7.93 4.69
N ALA A 15 8.70 -6.98 3.84
CA ALA A 15 9.26 -7.25 2.51
C ALA A 15 10.65 -7.88 2.54
N ARG A 16 11.49 -7.56 3.54
CA ARG A 16 12.81 -8.20 3.72
C ARG A 16 12.74 -9.58 4.39
N SER A 17 11.62 -9.90 5.02
CA SER A 17 11.41 -11.18 5.70
C SER A 17 11.15 -12.33 4.70
N PRO A 18 11.22 -13.61 5.11
CA PRO A 18 10.82 -14.74 4.26
C PRO A 18 9.39 -14.62 3.70
N TYR A 19 8.50 -13.90 4.38
CA TYR A 19 7.16 -13.58 3.85
C TYR A 19 7.24 -12.79 2.54
N GLY A 20 8.12 -11.79 2.44
CA GLY A 20 8.30 -11.02 1.20
C GLY A 20 8.73 -11.89 0.01
N ARG A 21 9.55 -12.92 0.25
CA ARG A 21 9.92 -13.91 -0.78
C ARG A 21 8.74 -14.78 -1.20
N MET A 22 7.87 -15.16 -0.25
CA MET A 22 6.63 -15.88 -0.57
C MET A 22 5.66 -15.03 -1.39
N LEU A 23 5.56 -13.73 -1.10
CA LEU A 23 4.73 -12.80 -1.86
C LEU A 23 5.23 -12.62 -3.31
N LYS A 24 6.55 -12.60 -3.52
CA LYS A 24 7.12 -12.60 -4.88
C LYS A 24 6.80 -13.89 -5.63
N ALA A 25 6.96 -15.03 -4.99
CA ALA A 25 6.62 -16.33 -5.59
C ALA A 25 5.12 -16.43 -5.95
N MET A 26 4.24 -15.86 -5.12
CA MET A 26 2.81 -15.73 -5.42
C MET A 26 2.53 -14.87 -6.66
N ARG A 27 3.31 -13.82 -6.90
CA ARG A 27 3.14 -12.91 -8.05
C ARG A 27 3.62 -13.53 -9.37
N GLU A 28 4.64 -14.38 -9.33
CA GLU A 28 5.21 -15.01 -10.52
C GLU A 28 4.39 -16.23 -10.98
N ASN A 29 4.24 -17.26 -10.13
CA ASN A 29 3.50 -18.48 -10.47
C ASN A 29 2.93 -19.14 -9.21
N SER A 30 1.65 -18.86 -8.90
CA SER A 30 0.96 -19.43 -7.75
C SER A 30 0.84 -20.95 -7.79
N ASP A 31 0.68 -21.54 -8.98
CA ASP A 31 0.41 -22.96 -9.14
C ASP A 31 1.67 -23.80 -8.88
N VAL A 32 2.82 -23.35 -9.41
CA VAL A 32 4.14 -23.94 -9.14
C VAL A 32 4.46 -23.85 -7.65
N ALA A 33 4.18 -22.69 -7.04
CA ALA A 33 4.47 -22.48 -5.63
C ALA A 33 3.57 -23.32 -4.70
N THR A 34 2.33 -23.62 -5.12
CA THR A 34 1.42 -24.55 -4.43
C THR A 34 1.91 -26.00 -4.59
N GLY A 35 2.39 -26.39 -5.77
CA GLY A 35 2.99 -27.70 -6.03
C GLY A 35 4.24 -27.98 -5.18
N LEU A 36 4.98 -26.93 -4.78
CA LEU A 36 6.12 -27.01 -3.84
C LEU A 36 5.70 -27.08 -2.36
N GLY A 37 4.40 -27.28 -2.08
CA GLY A 37 3.88 -27.45 -0.72
C GLY A 37 3.75 -26.15 0.09
N LYS A 38 3.87 -24.97 -0.53
CA LYS A 38 3.66 -23.70 0.19
C LYS A 38 2.17 -23.32 0.22
N PRO A 39 1.62 -22.95 1.40
CA PRO A 39 0.22 -22.58 1.52
C PRO A 39 -0.06 -21.18 0.94
N MET A 40 -0.33 -21.10 -0.37
CA MET A 40 -0.62 -19.84 -1.09
C MET A 40 -1.91 -19.17 -0.60
N ALA A 41 -2.97 -19.95 -0.34
CA ALA A 41 -4.26 -19.42 0.11
C ALA A 41 -4.15 -18.67 1.46
N ARG A 42 -3.44 -19.26 2.44
CA ARG A 42 -3.20 -18.62 3.75
C ARG A 42 -2.34 -17.37 3.61
N THR A 43 -1.33 -17.40 2.74
CA THR A 43 -0.47 -16.26 2.47
C THR A 43 -1.24 -15.10 1.84
N ARG A 44 -2.14 -15.38 0.89
CA ARG A 44 -3.05 -14.41 0.29
C ARG A 44 -3.95 -13.72 1.32
N ALA A 45 -4.60 -14.52 2.16
CA ALA A 45 -5.46 -13.99 3.23
C ALA A 45 -4.66 -13.11 4.20
N SER A 46 -3.46 -13.55 4.61
CA SER A 46 -2.62 -12.77 5.51
C SER A 46 -2.18 -11.43 4.92
N VAL A 47 -1.84 -11.38 3.62
CA VAL A 47 -1.42 -10.12 2.99
C VAL A 47 -2.59 -9.17 2.81
N MET A 48 -3.79 -9.70 2.53
CA MET A 48 -5.03 -8.91 2.45
C MET A 48 -5.32 -8.26 3.79
N ILE A 49 -5.27 -9.01 4.89
CA ILE A 49 -5.50 -8.49 6.25
C ILE A 49 -4.51 -7.38 6.58
N VAL A 50 -3.21 -7.60 6.32
CA VAL A 50 -2.17 -6.60 6.60
C VAL A 50 -2.37 -5.34 5.75
N GLY A 51 -2.64 -5.49 4.45
CA GLY A 51 -2.87 -4.37 3.55
C GLY A 51 -4.12 -3.56 3.94
N SER A 52 -5.22 -4.24 4.23
CA SER A 52 -6.47 -3.61 4.68
C SER A 52 -6.30 -2.89 6.02
N ALA A 53 -5.55 -3.46 6.97
CA ALA A 53 -5.26 -2.80 8.25
C ALA A 53 -4.47 -1.49 8.06
N MET A 54 -3.47 -1.50 7.16
CA MET A 54 -2.70 -0.30 6.83
C MET A 54 -3.55 0.77 6.13
N ALA A 55 -4.42 0.35 5.20
CA ALA A 55 -5.35 1.25 4.51
C ALA A 55 -6.37 1.86 5.49
N ALA A 56 -6.91 1.06 6.41
CA ALA A 56 -7.85 1.53 7.43
C ALA A 56 -7.20 2.58 8.34
N MET A 57 -5.97 2.34 8.81
CA MET A 57 -5.22 3.32 9.59
C MET A 57 -5.05 4.64 8.82
N ALA A 58 -4.68 4.58 7.53
CA ALA A 58 -4.55 5.78 6.70
C ALA A 58 -5.88 6.55 6.58
N GLY A 59 -7.00 5.85 6.39
CA GLY A 59 -8.33 6.47 6.33
C GLY A 59 -8.75 7.18 7.63
N VAL A 60 -8.48 6.59 8.79
CA VAL A 60 -8.78 7.22 10.09
C VAL A 60 -8.00 8.54 10.24
N PHE A 61 -6.72 8.55 9.87
CA PHE A 61 -5.92 9.79 9.89
C PHE A 61 -6.40 10.84 8.89
N PHE A 62 -6.90 10.42 7.72
CA PHE A 62 -7.47 11.32 6.72
C PHE A 62 -8.72 12.02 7.26
N VAL A 63 -9.71 11.25 7.75
CA VAL A 63 -10.95 11.80 8.31
C VAL A 63 -10.68 12.72 9.49
N THR A 64 -9.73 12.35 10.36
CA THR A 64 -9.38 13.17 11.53
C THR A 64 -8.72 14.50 11.14
N ASN A 65 -8.01 14.57 10.00
CA ASN A 65 -7.44 15.82 9.49
C ASN A 65 -8.49 16.72 8.83
N VAL A 66 -9.41 16.13 8.05
CA VAL A 66 -10.44 16.90 7.33
C VAL A 66 -11.56 17.37 8.28
N GLY A 67 -11.80 16.66 9.39
CA GLY A 67 -12.78 17.01 10.41
C GLY A 67 -14.24 16.72 10.01
N PHE A 68 -14.49 16.46 8.73
CA PHE A 68 -15.78 16.06 8.19
C PHE A 68 -15.57 15.04 7.06
N ALA A 69 -16.45 14.05 6.95
CA ALA A 69 -16.42 13.07 5.87
C ALA A 69 -17.54 13.41 4.87
N SER A 70 -17.18 14.00 3.74
CA SER A 70 -18.13 14.24 2.63
C SER A 70 -18.04 13.12 1.61
N THR A 71 -19.19 12.67 1.07
CA THR A 71 -19.23 11.67 -0.02
C THR A 71 -18.47 12.15 -1.27
N ASN A 72 -18.32 13.47 -1.43
CA ASN A 72 -17.58 14.06 -2.55
C ASN A 72 -16.05 13.89 -2.45
N ASP A 73 -15.52 13.48 -1.30
CA ASP A 73 -14.09 13.21 -1.13
C ASP A 73 -13.73 11.75 -1.46
N TYR A 74 -14.73 10.87 -1.51
CA TYR A 74 -14.58 9.42 -1.74
C TYR A 74 -15.02 9.00 -3.15
N VAL A 75 -14.56 9.75 -4.15
CA VAL A 75 -14.87 9.48 -5.56
C VAL A 75 -13.69 8.72 -6.20
N VAL A 76 -13.92 8.18 -7.40
CA VAL A 76 -12.92 7.45 -8.20
C VAL A 76 -11.59 8.22 -8.33
N GLY A 77 -11.61 9.55 -8.32
CA GLY A 77 -10.42 10.40 -8.35
C GLY A 77 -9.39 10.02 -7.28
N LEU A 78 -9.82 9.86 -6.01
CA LEU A 78 -8.92 9.51 -4.90
C LEU A 78 -8.22 8.16 -5.13
N THR A 79 -8.95 7.16 -5.66
CA THR A 79 -8.35 5.86 -5.96
C THR A 79 -7.34 5.94 -7.11
N LEU A 80 -7.61 6.76 -8.12
CA LEU A 80 -6.69 6.98 -9.24
C LEU A 80 -5.43 7.70 -8.78
N ASP A 81 -5.53 8.71 -7.91
CA ASP A 81 -4.38 9.43 -7.39
C ASP A 81 -3.46 8.49 -6.60
N ILE A 82 -4.03 7.64 -5.74
CA ILE A 82 -3.26 6.64 -5.01
C ILE A 82 -2.55 5.68 -5.96
N TRP A 83 -3.21 5.23 -7.03
CA TRP A 83 -2.60 4.39 -8.06
C TRP A 83 -1.46 5.12 -8.79
N VAL A 84 -1.67 6.39 -9.18
CA VAL A 84 -0.67 7.22 -9.86
C VAL A 84 0.55 7.42 -8.97
N MET A 85 0.38 7.70 -7.68
CA MET A 85 1.47 7.80 -6.71
C MET A 85 2.34 6.54 -6.68
N ILE A 86 1.72 5.35 -6.70
CA ILE A 86 2.44 4.06 -6.67
C ILE A 86 3.15 3.79 -8.00
N VAL A 87 2.50 4.09 -9.12
CA VAL A 87 3.06 3.85 -10.46
C VAL A 87 4.24 4.78 -10.73
N LEU A 88 4.12 6.07 -10.42
CA LEU A 88 5.23 7.05 -10.50
C LEU A 88 6.41 6.63 -9.62
N GLY A 89 6.12 6.09 -8.43
CA GLY A 89 7.13 5.57 -7.52
C GLY A 89 7.78 4.25 -7.96
N GLY A 90 7.21 3.53 -8.91
CA GLY A 90 7.69 2.23 -9.38
C GLY A 90 7.14 1.04 -8.59
N LEU A 91 6.63 0.06 -9.32
CA LEU A 91 5.98 -1.14 -8.78
C LEU A 91 6.96 -2.02 -7.99
N GLY A 92 6.81 -2.04 -6.66
CA GLY A 92 7.60 -2.87 -5.76
C GLY A 92 8.82 -2.17 -5.14
N ASN A 93 9.01 -0.87 -5.40
CA ASN A 93 10.05 -0.07 -4.74
C ASN A 93 9.46 0.83 -3.64
N MET A 94 9.70 0.48 -2.38
CA MET A 94 9.14 1.23 -1.24
C MET A 94 9.63 2.67 -1.14
N ARG A 95 10.89 2.93 -1.52
CA ARG A 95 11.44 4.29 -1.52
C ARG A 95 10.83 5.15 -2.62
N GLY A 96 10.59 4.56 -3.78
CA GLY A 96 9.97 5.24 -4.89
C GLY A 96 8.49 5.54 -4.60
N ALA A 97 7.75 4.63 -3.95
CA ALA A 97 6.37 4.91 -3.52
C ALA A 97 6.26 6.15 -2.58
N LEU A 98 7.23 6.36 -1.68
CA LEU A 98 7.30 7.58 -0.87
C LEU A 98 7.53 8.84 -1.72
N LEU A 99 8.44 8.77 -2.69
CA LEU A 99 8.72 9.88 -3.60
C LEU A 99 7.50 10.20 -4.49
N GLY A 100 6.85 9.18 -5.04
CA GLY A 100 5.64 9.34 -5.86
C GLY A 100 4.49 9.96 -5.07
N ALA A 101 4.29 9.53 -3.82
CA ALA A 101 3.32 10.15 -2.91
C ALA A 101 3.65 11.63 -2.66
N ALA A 102 4.91 11.95 -2.34
CA ALA A 102 5.32 13.32 -2.09
C ALA A 102 5.15 14.23 -3.32
N ILE A 103 5.49 13.75 -4.52
CA ILE A 103 5.37 14.52 -5.77
C ILE A 103 3.90 14.83 -6.07
N ILE A 104 3.02 13.83 -6.04
CA ILE A 104 1.60 14.05 -6.34
C ILE A 104 0.96 14.94 -5.28
N THR A 105 1.26 14.74 -3.99
CA THR A 105 0.73 15.64 -2.94
C THR A 105 1.21 17.08 -3.13
N LEU A 106 2.45 17.31 -3.59
CA LEU A 106 2.92 18.66 -3.90
C LEU A 106 2.23 19.24 -5.12
N LEU A 107 2.03 18.44 -6.16
CA LEU A 107 1.37 18.86 -7.40
C LEU A 107 -0.11 19.23 -7.14
N ASP A 108 -0.81 18.40 -6.38
CA ASP A 108 -2.19 18.65 -5.97
C ASP A 108 -2.28 19.96 -5.16
N ARG A 109 -1.37 20.20 -4.21
CA ARG A 109 -1.30 21.45 -3.44
C ARG A 109 -0.93 22.70 -4.24
N VAL A 110 -0.29 22.56 -5.39
CA VAL A 110 0.06 23.70 -6.27
C VAL A 110 -1.07 24.01 -7.25
N THR A 111 -1.89 23.00 -7.56
CA THR A 111 -3.00 23.12 -8.53
C THR A 111 -4.33 23.49 -7.86
N ALA A 112 -4.51 23.10 -6.59
CA ALA A 112 -5.63 23.48 -5.72
C ALA A 112 -5.46 24.89 -5.13
#